data_AF-A0A401M550-F1
#
_entry.id   AF-A0A401M550-F1
#
_cell.length_a   1.000
_cell.length_b   1.000
_cell.length_c   1.000
_cell.angle_alpha   90.00
_cell.angle_beta   90.00
_cell.angle_gamma   90.00
#
_symmetry.space_group_name_H-M   'P 1'
#
loop_
_entity.id
_entity.type
_entity.pdbx_description
1 polymer ?
#
loop_
_entity_poly.entity_id
_entity_poly.type
_entity_poly.pdbx_seq_one_letter_code
_entity_poly.pdbx_strand_id
1 'polypeptide(L)'
;MISFLLDVEDLADTRFAISPLREVMGSLRALRAPGLYPLHRPWRESVLAGLDPADARLLAALVGPTLVLPDFLTPRPTTFAPTIDDQLAVVRATPTEVVRRDLTAVHAPGPLPDALRAVTAPGDDLQAELCDVLRRYWESALLPSWPRMRLVLEADITHRARQLATGGAHLLFADLHPNLRWDGGVLRVHKMIGRHHVDGSGRGLRLVPSLFAHKPAPPVSAEEPPMLAYPSRGTATLWEPVPEPDSSALSALLGAPRTTVLRLLAEPLPTVEIARRLGVTPSAVSQHLKVLHATGLVTRARDGRRVLYRRSALGDQLVPRQATFAR
;
A
#
# COMPACT_ATOMS: atom_id res chain seq x y z
N MET A 1 1.06 -29.58 0.45
CA MET A 1 0.27 -29.24 -0.76
C MET A 1 -1.12 -28.92 -0.30
N ILE A 2 -1.62 -27.75 -0.68
CA ILE A 2 -3.00 -27.34 -0.38
C ILE A 2 -3.78 -27.38 -1.69
N SER A 3 -5.06 -27.75 -1.62
CA SER A 3 -5.92 -27.84 -2.80
C SER A 3 -7.30 -27.28 -2.51
N PHE A 4 -7.85 -26.51 -3.45
CA PHE A 4 -9.24 -26.10 -3.46
C PHE A 4 -10.02 -26.96 -4.46
N LEU A 5 -11.10 -27.61 -4.03
CA LEU A 5 -12.11 -28.12 -4.95
C LEU A 5 -13.07 -26.98 -5.25
N LEU A 6 -13.15 -26.60 -6.52
CA LEU A 6 -13.95 -25.48 -6.99
C LEU A 6 -14.99 -26.04 -7.96
N ASP A 7 -16.25 -25.94 -7.57
CA ASP A 7 -17.36 -26.25 -8.46
C ASP A 7 -17.63 -25.08 -9.44
N VAL A 8 -18.68 -25.21 -10.25
CA VAL A 8 -19.05 -24.19 -11.24
C VAL A 8 -19.48 -22.88 -10.56
N GLU A 9 -20.19 -22.97 -9.43
CA GLU A 9 -20.64 -21.80 -8.67
C GLU A 9 -19.44 -21.07 -8.07
N ASP A 10 -18.48 -21.80 -7.50
CA ASP A 10 -17.24 -21.24 -6.95
C ASP A 10 -16.43 -20.46 -8.00
N LEU A 11 -16.36 -21.01 -9.21
CA LEU A 11 -15.67 -20.37 -10.33
C LEU A 11 -16.44 -19.15 -10.85
N ALA A 12 -17.77 -19.24 -10.97
CA ALA A 12 -18.62 -18.11 -11.36
C ALA A 12 -18.56 -16.96 -10.34
N ASP A 13 -18.45 -17.30 -9.06
CA ASP A 13 -18.26 -16.38 -7.94
C ASP A 13 -16.79 -16.15 -7.57
N THR A 14 -15.89 -16.33 -8.54
CA THR A 14 -14.53 -15.82 -8.41
C THR A 14 -14.55 -14.29 -8.39
N ARG A 15 -13.98 -13.70 -7.34
CA ARG A 15 -13.90 -12.25 -7.14
C ARG A 15 -12.50 -11.83 -6.72
N PHE A 16 -12.07 -10.67 -7.20
CA PHE A 16 -10.85 -10.03 -6.71
C PHE A 16 -11.14 -9.16 -5.48
N ALA A 17 -10.14 -8.98 -4.64
CA ALA A 17 -10.15 -7.94 -3.62
C ALA A 17 -8.74 -7.41 -3.33
N ILE A 18 -8.66 -6.17 -2.85
CA ILE A 18 -7.46 -5.52 -2.33
C ILE A 18 -7.59 -5.44 -0.82
N SER A 19 -6.56 -5.84 -0.08
CA SER A 19 -6.59 -5.81 1.38
C SER A 19 -5.44 -4.97 1.96
N PRO A 20 -5.72 -3.75 2.43
CA PRO A 20 -4.75 -2.92 3.15
C PRO A 20 -4.06 -3.66 4.32
N LEU A 21 -4.84 -4.36 5.15
CA LEU A 21 -4.30 -5.08 6.31
C LEU A 21 -3.42 -6.26 5.89
N ARG A 22 -3.71 -6.92 4.77
CA ARG A 22 -2.82 -7.95 4.23
C ARG A 22 -1.50 -7.37 3.73
N GLU A 23 -1.51 -6.18 3.13
CA GLU A 23 -0.26 -5.48 2.77
C GLU A 23 0.53 -5.08 4.02
N VAL A 24 -0.15 -4.60 5.08
CA VAL A 24 0.47 -4.37 6.39
C VAL A 24 1.18 -5.63 6.87
N MET A 25 0.47 -6.76 7.00
CA MET A 25 1.06 -7.99 7.53
C MET A 25 2.13 -8.59 6.60
N GLY A 26 1.96 -8.47 5.28
CA GLY A 26 2.97 -8.87 4.30
C GLY A 26 4.24 -8.04 4.41
N SER A 27 4.11 -6.74 4.60
CA SER A 27 5.23 -5.81 4.74
C SER A 27 6.07 -6.07 6.00
N LEU A 28 5.46 -6.57 7.09
CA LEU A 28 6.20 -7.04 8.27
C LEU A 28 7.10 -8.24 7.97
N ARG A 29 6.69 -9.15 7.08
CA ARG A 29 7.59 -10.22 6.58
C ARG A 29 8.76 -9.63 5.80
N ALA A 30 8.54 -8.56 5.03
CA ALA A 30 9.59 -7.87 4.29
C ALA A 30 10.59 -7.16 5.21
N LEU A 31 10.13 -6.60 6.33
CA LEU A 31 11.02 -6.07 7.36
C LEU A 31 11.88 -7.17 8.00
N ARG A 32 11.28 -8.31 8.34
CA ARG A 32 11.92 -9.43 9.04
C ARG A 32 12.87 -10.26 8.17
N ALA A 33 12.52 -10.49 6.91
CA ALA A 33 13.26 -11.37 6.00
C ALA A 33 13.59 -10.66 4.68
N PRO A 34 14.39 -9.58 4.69
CA PRO A 34 14.64 -8.74 3.51
C PRO A 34 15.20 -9.49 2.31
N GLY A 35 15.93 -10.60 2.54
CA GLY A 35 16.45 -11.45 1.45
C GLY A 35 15.37 -12.08 0.56
N LEU A 36 14.13 -12.20 1.04
CA LEU A 36 12.99 -12.68 0.25
C LEU A 36 12.29 -11.55 -0.52
N TYR A 37 12.60 -10.28 -0.22
CA TYR A 37 11.89 -9.10 -0.69
C TYR A 37 12.86 -8.02 -1.21
N PRO A 38 13.79 -8.36 -2.12
CA PRO A 38 14.87 -7.46 -2.52
C PRO A 38 14.36 -6.15 -3.15
N LEU A 39 13.22 -6.20 -3.84
CA LEU A 39 12.58 -5.03 -4.45
C LEU A 39 12.19 -3.97 -3.41
N HIS A 40 11.88 -4.37 -2.17
CA HIS A 40 11.39 -3.47 -1.13
C HIS A 40 12.51 -2.81 -0.31
N ARG A 41 13.78 -2.97 -0.70
CA ARG A 41 14.91 -2.43 0.05
C ARG A 41 14.81 -0.91 0.32
N PRO A 42 14.56 -0.04 -0.68
CA PRO A 42 14.49 1.41 -0.43
C PRO A 42 13.37 1.78 0.53
N TRP A 43 12.19 1.17 0.35
CA TRP A 43 11.06 1.34 1.26
C TRP A 43 11.39 0.88 2.67
N ARG A 44 12.01 -0.30 2.83
CA ARG A 44 12.39 -0.86 4.14
C ARG A 44 13.36 0.06 4.87
N GLU A 45 14.38 0.58 4.18
CA GLU A 45 15.35 1.52 4.76
C GLU A 45 14.64 2.79 5.27
N SER A 46 13.71 3.34 4.48
CA SER A 46 12.90 4.50 4.89
C SER A 46 12.01 4.21 6.10
N VAL A 47 11.37 3.04 6.16
CA VAL A 47 10.46 2.67 7.25
C VAL A 47 11.22 2.44 8.55
N LEU A 48 12.33 1.69 8.50
CA LEU A 48 13.13 1.40 9.69
C LEU A 48 13.75 2.66 10.31
N ALA A 49 14.03 3.69 9.51
CA ALA A 49 14.55 4.96 10.01
C ALA A 49 13.54 5.75 10.86
N GLY A 50 12.23 5.51 10.68
CA GLY A 50 11.16 6.26 11.34
C GLY A 50 10.32 5.43 12.33
N LEU A 51 10.59 4.14 12.48
CA LEU A 51 9.77 3.25 13.32
C LEU A 51 10.16 3.37 14.79
N ASP A 52 9.17 3.61 15.65
CA ASP A 52 9.37 3.63 17.10
C ASP A 52 9.90 2.25 17.59
N PRO A 53 10.93 2.19 18.46
CA PRO A 53 11.50 0.93 18.91
C PRO A 53 10.54 0.00 19.66
N ALA A 54 9.55 0.54 20.38
CA ALA A 54 8.55 -0.29 21.08
C ALA A 54 7.55 -0.88 20.08
N ASP A 55 7.01 -0.06 19.17
CA ASP A 55 6.14 -0.52 18.08
C ASP A 55 6.88 -1.55 17.21
N ALA A 56 8.15 -1.32 16.89
CA ALA A 56 8.97 -2.26 16.10
C ALA A 56 9.08 -3.65 16.74
N ARG A 57 9.25 -3.73 18.07
CA ARG A 57 9.32 -5.02 18.78
C ARG A 57 8.00 -5.76 18.73
N LEU A 58 6.88 -5.06 18.98
CA LEU A 58 5.56 -5.67 18.95
C LEU A 58 5.19 -6.13 17.53
N LEU A 59 5.37 -5.28 16.52
CA LEU A 59 5.13 -5.61 15.12
C LEU A 59 5.99 -6.81 14.65
N ALA A 60 7.27 -6.86 15.04
CA ALA A 60 8.14 -8.00 14.71
C ALA A 60 7.64 -9.31 15.36
N ALA A 61 7.06 -9.23 16.56
CA ALA A 61 6.49 -10.37 17.26
C ALA A 61 5.19 -10.89 16.61
N LEU A 62 4.49 -10.08 15.81
CA LEU A 62 3.31 -10.53 15.04
C LEU A 62 3.65 -11.43 13.84
N VAL A 63 4.94 -11.63 13.56
CA VAL A 63 5.41 -12.60 12.58
C VAL A 63 5.94 -13.82 13.34
N GLY A 64 5.60 -15.02 12.91
CA GLY A 64 6.15 -16.27 13.46
C GLY A 64 7.59 -16.54 12.99
N PRO A 65 8.38 -17.39 13.66
CA PRO A 65 9.75 -17.75 13.25
C PRO A 65 9.88 -18.25 11.82
N THR A 66 8.84 -18.93 11.32
CA THR A 66 8.73 -19.46 9.95
C THR A 66 8.04 -18.49 8.98
N LEU A 67 7.90 -17.22 9.37
CA LEU A 67 7.16 -16.15 8.68
C LEU A 67 5.65 -16.39 8.59
N VAL A 68 5.07 -17.31 9.36
CA VAL A 68 3.61 -17.45 9.46
C VAL A 68 3.00 -16.18 10.10
N LEU A 69 1.80 -15.81 9.66
CA LEU A 69 1.06 -14.66 10.18
C LEU A 69 -0.18 -15.17 10.93
N PRO A 70 -0.61 -14.51 12.02
CA PRO A 70 -1.86 -14.86 12.70
C PRO A 70 -3.06 -14.67 11.78
N ASP A 71 -3.96 -15.65 11.73
CA ASP A 71 -5.06 -15.65 10.77
C ASP A 71 -6.03 -14.48 11.01
N PHE A 72 -6.35 -14.17 12.27
CA PHE A 72 -7.18 -13.02 12.63
C PHE A 72 -6.64 -11.67 12.12
N LEU A 73 -5.32 -11.54 11.87
CA LEU A 73 -4.70 -10.34 11.30
C LEU A 73 -4.67 -10.36 9.76
N THR A 74 -5.18 -11.40 9.13
CA THR A 74 -5.27 -11.48 7.66
C THR A 74 -6.68 -11.80 7.17
N PRO A 75 -7.73 -11.12 7.69
CA PRO A 75 -9.12 -11.48 7.46
C PRO A 75 -9.48 -11.45 5.99
N ARG A 76 -10.38 -12.36 5.58
CA ARG A 76 -10.91 -12.42 4.21
C ARG A 76 -11.68 -11.13 3.89
N PRO A 77 -11.31 -10.37 2.85
CA PRO A 77 -12.07 -9.21 2.42
C PRO A 77 -13.48 -9.60 1.95
N THR A 78 -14.50 -8.91 2.45
CA THR A 78 -15.90 -9.10 2.04
C THR A 78 -16.25 -8.25 0.82
N THR A 79 -15.63 -7.07 0.68
CA THR A 79 -15.79 -6.14 -0.44
C THR A 79 -14.54 -6.09 -1.32
N PHE A 80 -14.63 -5.43 -2.47
CA PHE A 80 -13.54 -5.33 -3.43
C PHE A 80 -12.31 -4.59 -2.87
N ALA A 81 -12.51 -3.48 -2.15
CA ALA A 81 -11.42 -2.69 -1.61
C ALA A 81 -11.83 -2.05 -0.26
N PRO A 82 -11.92 -2.85 0.82
CA PRO A 82 -12.16 -2.31 2.16
C PRO A 82 -11.08 -1.28 2.54
N THR A 83 -11.45 -0.34 3.40
CA THR A 83 -10.49 0.57 4.02
C THR A 83 -9.68 -0.15 5.10
N ILE A 84 -8.56 0.44 5.53
CA ILE A 84 -7.82 -0.09 6.67
C ILE A 84 -8.69 -0.13 7.93
N ASP A 85 -9.56 0.86 8.12
CA ASP A 85 -10.45 0.95 9.28
C ASP A 85 -11.50 -0.16 9.28
N ASP A 86 -12.06 -0.50 8.11
CA ASP A 86 -12.99 -1.63 7.99
C ASP A 86 -12.32 -2.95 8.43
N GLN A 87 -11.07 -3.16 8.01
CA GLN A 87 -10.35 -4.39 8.36
C GLN A 87 -9.89 -4.41 9.82
N LEU A 88 -9.48 -3.27 10.37
CA LEU A 88 -9.15 -3.14 11.80
C LEU A 88 -10.39 -3.30 12.68
N ALA A 89 -11.59 -2.92 12.21
CA ALA A 89 -12.84 -3.19 12.92
C ALA A 89 -13.11 -4.70 13.03
N VAL A 90 -12.79 -5.49 12.00
CA VAL A 90 -12.88 -6.96 12.05
C VAL A 90 -11.89 -7.54 13.08
N VAL A 91 -10.65 -7.04 13.10
CA VAL A 91 -9.64 -7.44 14.10
C VAL A 91 -10.13 -7.11 15.51
N ARG A 92 -10.67 -5.90 15.72
CA ARG A 92 -11.19 -5.45 17.01
C ARG A 92 -12.36 -6.30 17.51
N ALA A 93 -13.22 -6.74 16.60
CA ALA A 93 -14.35 -7.61 16.92
C ALA A 93 -13.96 -9.09 17.09
N THR A 94 -12.70 -9.46 16.88
CA THR A 94 -12.27 -10.85 17.01
C THR A 94 -12.28 -11.27 18.49
N PRO A 95 -12.92 -12.41 18.83
CA PRO A 95 -12.93 -12.91 20.20
C PRO A 95 -11.52 -13.14 20.78
N THR A 96 -11.31 -12.76 22.03
CA THR A 96 -9.98 -12.76 22.67
C THR A 96 -9.32 -14.13 22.68
N GLU A 97 -10.10 -15.21 22.81
CA GLU A 97 -9.63 -16.58 22.75
C GLU A 97 -9.08 -16.96 21.36
N VAL A 98 -9.68 -16.44 20.29
CA VAL A 98 -9.19 -16.62 18.91
C VAL A 98 -7.87 -15.86 18.72
N VAL A 99 -7.81 -14.61 19.20
CA VAL A 99 -6.59 -13.79 19.16
C VAL A 99 -5.44 -14.51 19.88
N ARG A 100 -5.67 -14.97 21.12
CA ARG A 100 -4.66 -15.69 21.91
C ARG A 100 -4.24 -16.99 21.23
N ARG A 101 -5.19 -17.77 20.71
CA ARG A 101 -4.92 -19.02 19.99
C ARG A 101 -4.02 -18.78 18.79
N ASP A 102 -4.37 -17.82 17.93
CA ASP A 102 -3.64 -17.56 16.69
C ASP A 102 -2.23 -17.02 16.98
N LEU A 103 -2.08 -16.08 17.92
CA LEU A 103 -0.77 -15.59 18.36
C LEU A 103 0.10 -16.71 18.92
N THR A 104 -0.48 -17.64 19.70
CA THR A 104 0.26 -18.79 20.21
C THR A 104 0.65 -19.75 19.09
N ALA A 105 -0.25 -20.02 18.16
CA ALA A 105 -0.06 -20.97 17.07
C ALA A 105 1.10 -20.56 16.14
N VAL A 106 1.28 -19.27 15.85
CA VAL A 106 2.37 -18.83 14.95
C VAL A 106 3.77 -18.91 15.56
N HIS A 107 3.88 -19.01 16.89
CA HIS A 107 5.15 -19.15 17.60
C HIS A 107 5.43 -20.58 18.06
N ALA A 108 4.43 -21.47 18.02
CA ALA A 108 4.58 -22.87 18.41
C ALA A 108 5.69 -23.59 17.61
N PRO A 109 6.45 -24.51 18.24
CA PRO A 109 6.36 -24.94 19.64
C PRO A 109 7.11 -24.02 20.63
N GLY A 110 7.64 -22.90 20.18
CA GLY A 110 8.37 -21.94 21.01
C GLY A 110 7.46 -21.09 21.91
N PRO A 111 8.03 -20.38 22.89
CA PRO A 111 7.27 -19.50 23.77
C PRO A 111 6.80 -18.25 23.02
N LEU A 112 5.70 -17.66 23.52
CA LEU A 112 5.23 -16.37 23.06
C LEU A 112 6.27 -15.28 23.40
N PRO A 113 6.68 -14.42 22.45
CA PRO A 113 7.62 -13.33 22.72
C PRO A 113 7.12 -12.37 23.81
N ASP A 114 8.05 -11.78 24.57
CA ASP A 114 7.75 -10.87 25.70
C ASP A 114 6.84 -9.71 25.30
N ALA A 115 7.06 -9.15 24.12
CA ALA A 115 6.23 -8.07 23.57
C ALA A 115 4.76 -8.48 23.43
N LEU A 116 4.47 -9.75 23.12
CA LEU A 116 3.09 -10.26 23.06
C LEU A 116 2.60 -10.77 24.42
N ARG A 117 3.49 -11.28 25.29
CA ARG A 117 3.12 -11.67 26.67
C ARG A 117 2.62 -10.48 27.48
N ALA A 118 3.24 -9.31 27.33
CA ALA A 118 2.83 -8.09 27.99
C ALA A 118 1.38 -7.70 27.63
N VAL A 119 1.07 -7.71 26.33
CA VAL A 119 -0.26 -7.30 25.82
C VAL A 119 -1.33 -8.38 26.02
N THR A 120 -0.93 -9.65 26.17
CA THR A 120 -1.86 -10.76 26.44
C THR A 120 -2.14 -10.97 27.93
N ALA A 121 -1.58 -10.16 28.84
CA ALA A 121 -1.87 -10.23 30.27
C ALA A 121 -3.35 -9.86 30.56
N PRO A 122 -4.00 -10.43 31.59
CA PRO A 122 -5.37 -10.06 31.96
C PRO A 122 -5.43 -8.61 32.45
N GLY A 123 -6.19 -7.73 31.78
CA GLY A 123 -6.44 -6.36 32.25
C GLY A 123 -6.67 -5.34 31.14
N ASP A 124 -5.93 -5.44 30.03
CA ASP A 124 -5.99 -4.46 28.93
C ASP A 124 -6.70 -5.02 27.68
N ASP A 125 -7.26 -4.13 26.85
CA ASP A 125 -7.88 -4.47 25.56
C ASP A 125 -6.78 -4.74 24.52
N LEU A 126 -6.29 -5.98 24.52
CA LEU A 126 -5.29 -6.52 23.58
C LEU A 126 -5.60 -6.16 22.12
N GLN A 127 -6.87 -6.27 21.71
CA GLN A 127 -7.30 -5.98 20.35
C GLN A 127 -7.15 -4.49 20.04
N ALA A 128 -7.50 -3.61 20.97
CA ALA A 128 -7.33 -2.17 20.82
C ALA A 128 -5.85 -1.81 20.64
N GLU A 129 -4.97 -2.31 21.52
CA GLU A 129 -3.53 -2.02 21.44
C GLU A 129 -2.93 -2.49 20.10
N LEU A 130 -3.26 -3.72 19.67
CA LEU A 130 -2.83 -4.24 18.38
C LEU A 130 -3.34 -3.39 17.21
N CYS A 131 -4.61 -2.99 17.23
CA CYS A 131 -5.19 -2.15 16.19
C CYS A 131 -4.51 -0.77 16.11
N ASP A 132 -4.16 -0.18 17.26
CA ASP A 132 -3.53 1.13 17.31
C ASP A 132 -2.09 1.09 16.78
N VAL A 133 -1.33 0.06 17.14
CA VAL A 133 0.04 -0.16 16.63
C VAL A 133 0.01 -0.42 15.11
N LEU A 134 -0.93 -1.24 14.63
CA LEU A 134 -1.09 -1.51 13.20
C LEU A 134 -1.53 -0.25 12.43
N ARG A 135 -2.38 0.61 13.02
CA ARG A 135 -2.80 1.88 12.42
C ARG A 135 -1.63 2.86 12.32
N ARG A 136 -0.85 3.05 13.38
CA ARG A 136 0.36 3.89 13.35
C ARG A 136 1.37 3.39 12.32
N TYR A 137 1.56 2.08 12.23
CA TYR A 137 2.42 1.47 11.23
C TYR A 137 1.89 1.68 9.81
N TRP A 138 0.59 1.50 9.58
CA TRP A 138 -0.04 1.80 8.30
C TRP A 138 0.20 3.25 7.87
N GLU A 139 -0.07 4.22 8.76
CA GLU A 139 0.03 5.66 8.48
C GLU A 139 1.45 6.10 8.15
N SER A 140 2.45 5.53 8.84
CA SER A 140 3.85 5.87 8.64
C SER A 140 4.51 5.11 7.49
N ALA A 141 4.24 3.81 7.35
CA ALA A 141 4.99 2.93 6.48
C ALA A 141 4.35 2.66 5.12
N LEU A 142 3.01 2.63 5.03
CA LEU A 142 2.31 2.26 3.79
C LEU A 142 1.53 3.42 3.19
N LEU A 143 0.79 4.18 4.01
CA LEU A 143 -0.09 5.25 3.56
C LEU A 143 0.59 6.27 2.62
N PRO A 144 1.86 6.71 2.83
CA PRO A 144 2.52 7.66 1.94
C PRO A 144 2.69 7.13 0.51
N SER A 145 2.82 5.82 0.35
CA SER A 145 2.98 5.15 -0.95
C SER A 145 1.73 4.42 -1.41
N TRP A 146 0.68 4.39 -0.58
CA TRP A 146 -0.52 3.59 -0.81
C TRP A 146 -1.25 3.91 -2.12
N PRO A 147 -1.41 5.17 -2.55
CA PRO A 147 -2.01 5.46 -3.86
C PRO A 147 -1.27 4.77 -5.02
N ARG A 148 0.06 4.73 -4.98
CA ARG A 148 0.87 4.03 -5.99
C ARG A 148 0.74 2.51 -5.86
N MET A 149 0.78 1.98 -4.64
CA MET A 149 0.57 0.55 -4.38
C MET A 149 -0.78 0.08 -4.92
N ARG A 150 -1.85 0.85 -4.67
CA ARG A 150 -3.20 0.56 -5.20
C ARG A 150 -3.22 0.49 -6.72
N LEU A 151 -2.59 1.44 -7.41
CA LEU A 151 -2.53 1.43 -8.88
C LEU A 151 -1.87 0.15 -9.41
N VAL A 152 -0.79 -0.32 -8.76
CA VAL A 152 -0.13 -1.57 -9.16
C VAL A 152 -1.05 -2.78 -8.93
N LEU A 153 -1.73 -2.85 -7.79
CA LEU A 153 -2.67 -3.93 -7.47
C LEU A 153 -3.89 -3.93 -8.42
N GLU A 154 -4.46 -2.77 -8.71
CA GLU A 154 -5.59 -2.61 -9.63
C GLU A 154 -5.19 -2.95 -11.08
N ALA A 155 -3.96 -2.62 -11.49
CA ALA A 155 -3.40 -3.00 -12.78
C ALA A 155 -3.22 -4.53 -12.91
N ASP A 156 -2.76 -5.21 -11.84
CA ASP A 156 -2.72 -6.67 -11.82
C ASP A 156 -4.13 -7.24 -11.98
N ILE A 157 -5.11 -6.78 -11.19
CA ILE A 157 -6.51 -7.24 -11.28
C ILE A 157 -7.06 -7.03 -12.70
N THR A 158 -6.81 -5.88 -13.32
CA THR A 158 -7.24 -5.60 -14.70
C THR A 158 -6.65 -6.60 -15.69
N HIS A 159 -5.36 -6.90 -15.55
CA HIS A 159 -4.70 -7.94 -16.36
C HIS A 159 -5.31 -9.32 -16.11
N ARG A 160 -5.56 -9.71 -14.86
CA ARG A 160 -6.17 -11.00 -14.50
C ARG A 160 -7.60 -11.13 -15.00
N ALA A 161 -8.39 -10.07 -14.91
CA ALA A 161 -9.74 -10.02 -15.45
C ALA A 161 -9.74 -10.24 -16.97
N ARG A 162 -8.77 -9.64 -17.69
CA ARG A 162 -8.59 -9.90 -19.12
C ARG A 162 -8.19 -11.34 -19.42
N GLN A 163 -7.29 -11.95 -18.62
CA GLN A 163 -6.94 -13.37 -18.78
C GLN A 163 -8.18 -14.27 -18.60
N LEU A 164 -8.98 -14.00 -17.57
CA LEU A 164 -10.23 -14.72 -17.32
C LEU A 164 -11.22 -14.55 -18.49
N ALA A 165 -11.40 -13.33 -19.01
CA ALA A 165 -12.33 -13.06 -20.10
C ALA A 165 -11.91 -13.69 -21.44
N THR A 166 -10.61 -13.84 -21.68
CA THR A 166 -10.08 -14.32 -22.97
C THR A 166 -9.75 -15.80 -23.01
N GLY A 167 -9.40 -16.41 -21.87
CA GLY A 167 -9.01 -17.82 -21.79
C GLY A 167 -9.60 -18.57 -20.60
N GLY A 168 -10.62 -18.00 -19.96
CA GLY A 168 -11.29 -18.61 -18.81
C GLY A 168 -10.39 -18.75 -17.58
N ALA A 169 -10.85 -19.56 -16.63
CA ALA A 169 -10.11 -19.84 -15.40
C ALA A 169 -8.75 -20.52 -15.67
N HIS A 170 -8.57 -21.20 -16.80
CA HIS A 170 -7.31 -21.87 -17.14
C HIS A 170 -6.21 -20.85 -17.36
N LEU A 171 -6.50 -19.83 -18.16
CA LEU A 171 -5.53 -18.78 -18.42
C LEU A 171 -5.31 -17.90 -17.18
N LEU A 172 -6.36 -17.64 -16.40
CA LEU A 172 -6.24 -16.93 -15.13
C LEU A 172 -5.25 -17.62 -14.18
N PHE A 173 -5.47 -18.91 -13.87
CA PHE A 173 -4.65 -19.61 -12.88
C PHE A 173 -3.23 -19.92 -13.39
N ALA A 174 -3.07 -20.16 -14.70
CA ALA A 174 -1.76 -20.42 -15.29
C ALA A 174 -0.79 -19.24 -15.14
N ASP A 175 -1.29 -17.99 -15.23
CA ASP A 175 -0.47 -16.78 -15.17
C ASP A 175 -0.31 -16.22 -13.74
N LEU A 176 -1.01 -16.76 -12.73
CA LEU A 176 -0.93 -16.27 -11.34
C LEU A 176 0.42 -16.58 -10.70
N HIS A 177 0.88 -17.82 -10.74
CA HIS A 177 2.16 -18.23 -10.16
C HIS A 177 2.60 -19.64 -10.58
N PRO A 178 3.89 -19.93 -10.78
CA PRO A 178 4.39 -21.27 -11.18
C PRO A 178 4.09 -22.43 -10.21
N ASN A 179 3.73 -22.12 -8.96
CA ASN A 179 3.37 -23.12 -7.96
C ASN A 179 1.87 -23.46 -7.98
N LEU A 180 1.08 -22.81 -8.83
CA LEU A 180 -0.35 -23.07 -8.98
C LEU A 180 -0.57 -23.98 -10.19
N ARG A 181 -1.42 -24.97 -10.01
CA ARG A 181 -1.93 -25.79 -11.11
C ARG A 181 -3.42 -25.99 -10.93
N TRP A 182 -4.18 -25.66 -11.97
CA TRP A 182 -5.61 -25.94 -12.01
C TRP A 182 -5.89 -26.99 -13.07
N ASP A 183 -6.57 -28.06 -12.65
CA ASP A 183 -6.96 -29.17 -13.52
C ASP A 183 -8.16 -29.89 -12.91
N GLY A 184 -9.16 -30.22 -13.73
CA GLY A 184 -10.36 -30.96 -13.33
C GLY A 184 -11.11 -30.36 -12.14
N GLY A 185 -11.26 -29.03 -12.08
CA GLY A 185 -11.94 -28.35 -10.96
C GLY A 185 -11.11 -28.22 -9.68
N VAL A 186 -9.87 -28.70 -9.66
CA VAL A 186 -9.01 -28.65 -8.46
C VAL A 186 -7.85 -27.68 -8.65
N LEU A 187 -7.84 -26.60 -7.88
CA LEU A 187 -6.72 -25.65 -7.83
C LEU A 187 -5.71 -26.10 -6.76
N ARG A 188 -4.53 -26.54 -7.19
CA ARG A 188 -3.46 -27.04 -6.33
C ARG A 188 -2.37 -25.99 -6.12
N VAL A 189 -1.99 -25.79 -4.86
CA VAL A 189 -0.87 -24.95 -4.43
C VAL A 189 0.28 -25.83 -3.97
N HIS A 190 1.33 -25.91 -4.80
CA HIS A 190 2.54 -26.65 -4.52
C HIS A 190 3.51 -25.88 -3.61
N LYS A 191 4.52 -26.57 -3.06
CA LYS A 191 5.55 -26.01 -2.16
C LYS A 191 4.99 -25.36 -0.88
N MET A 192 3.91 -25.95 -0.36
CA MET A 192 3.30 -25.59 0.92
C MET A 192 3.76 -26.53 2.04
N ILE A 193 4.02 -25.96 3.23
CA ILE A 193 4.35 -26.70 4.46
C ILE A 193 3.16 -27.53 4.92
N GLY A 194 1.94 -26.97 4.88
CA GLY A 194 0.70 -27.64 5.23
C GLY A 194 0.15 -28.57 4.12
N ARG A 195 -0.72 -29.49 4.54
CA ARG A 195 -1.48 -30.40 3.67
C ARG A 195 -2.93 -30.42 4.12
N HIS A 196 -3.80 -29.73 3.39
CA HIS A 196 -5.24 -29.81 3.62
C HIS A 196 -6.00 -29.54 2.31
N HIS A 197 -7.27 -29.93 2.30
CA HIS A 197 -8.19 -29.73 1.20
C HIS A 197 -9.26 -28.75 1.66
N VAL A 198 -9.52 -27.72 0.86
CA VAL A 198 -10.58 -26.74 1.09
C VAL A 198 -11.67 -27.03 0.06
N ASP A 199 -12.87 -27.31 0.54
CA ASP A 199 -14.04 -27.44 -0.31
C ASP A 199 -14.64 -26.06 -0.55
N GLY A 200 -14.85 -25.67 -1.81
CA GLY A 200 -15.48 -24.41 -2.13
C GLY A 200 -16.95 -24.38 -1.73
N SER A 201 -17.69 -25.45 -2.03
CA SER A 201 -19.10 -25.62 -1.66
C SER A 201 -19.96 -24.39 -1.98
N GLY A 202 -19.77 -23.79 -3.16
CA GLY A 202 -20.45 -22.57 -3.61
C GLY A 202 -20.10 -21.29 -2.84
N ARG A 203 -19.03 -21.28 -2.03
CA ARG A 203 -18.62 -20.11 -1.22
C ARG A 203 -17.78 -19.10 -2.01
N GLY A 204 -17.43 -19.43 -3.27
CA GLY A 204 -16.73 -18.54 -4.18
C GLY A 204 -15.24 -18.39 -3.86
N LEU A 205 -14.43 -18.24 -4.91
CA LEU A 205 -12.99 -18.02 -4.75
C LEU A 205 -12.63 -16.53 -4.66
N ARG A 206 -11.99 -16.13 -3.54
CA ARG A 206 -11.44 -14.77 -3.42
C ARG A 206 -9.96 -14.72 -3.82
N LEU A 207 -9.63 -13.94 -4.84
CA LEU A 207 -8.25 -13.70 -5.28
C LEU A 207 -7.75 -12.35 -4.75
N VAL A 208 -6.62 -12.35 -4.04
CA VAL A 208 -6.07 -11.14 -3.39
C VAL A 208 -4.62 -10.92 -3.82
N PRO A 209 -4.35 -10.06 -4.82
CA PRO A 209 -2.97 -9.71 -5.16
C PRO A 209 -2.30 -9.03 -3.96
N SER A 210 -1.00 -9.22 -3.83
CA SER A 210 -0.20 -8.61 -2.79
C SER A 210 1.17 -8.22 -3.29
N LEU A 211 1.62 -7.01 -2.95
CA LEU A 211 2.94 -6.50 -3.33
C LEU A 211 4.03 -7.13 -2.45
N PHE A 212 3.68 -7.44 -1.20
CA PHE A 212 4.55 -8.10 -0.23
C PHE A 212 4.37 -9.62 -0.16
N ALA A 213 3.80 -10.25 -1.21
CA ALA A 213 3.79 -11.70 -1.35
C ALA A 213 4.89 -12.15 -2.31
N HIS A 214 5.68 -13.14 -1.90
CA HIS A 214 6.69 -13.79 -2.75
C HIS A 214 6.25 -15.18 -3.25
N LYS A 215 5.14 -15.70 -2.74
CA LYS A 215 4.49 -16.95 -3.17
C LYS A 215 2.99 -16.92 -2.85
N PRO A 216 2.17 -17.78 -3.47
CA PRO A 216 0.76 -17.89 -3.13
C PRO A 216 0.56 -18.32 -1.67
N ALA A 217 -0.42 -17.73 -1.01
CA ALA A 217 -0.77 -17.97 0.38
C ALA A 217 -2.28 -18.27 0.49
N PRO A 218 -2.66 -19.55 0.58
CA PRO A 218 -4.03 -19.96 0.90
C PRO A 218 -4.32 -19.76 2.41
N PRO A 219 -5.59 -19.90 2.85
CA PRO A 219 -5.96 -20.05 4.24
C PRO A 219 -5.15 -21.12 4.97
N VAL A 220 -5.08 -20.99 6.28
CA VAL A 220 -4.41 -21.97 7.15
C VAL A 220 -5.34 -23.15 7.45
N SER A 221 -6.65 -22.90 7.56
CA SER A 221 -7.67 -23.92 7.85
C SER A 221 -8.45 -24.37 6.61
N ALA A 222 -8.84 -25.64 6.61
CA ALA A 222 -9.74 -26.24 5.61
C ALA A 222 -11.18 -25.72 5.70
N GLU A 223 -11.58 -25.22 6.88
CA GLU A 223 -12.94 -24.76 7.16
C GLU A 223 -13.20 -23.35 6.59
N GLU A 224 -12.13 -22.58 6.34
CA GLU A 224 -12.25 -21.24 5.80
C GLU A 224 -12.73 -21.23 4.33
N PRO A 225 -13.50 -20.23 3.92
CA PRO A 225 -13.89 -20.07 2.51
C PRO A 225 -12.66 -19.96 1.60
N PRO A 226 -12.73 -20.45 0.34
CA PRO A 226 -11.62 -20.35 -0.59
C PRO A 226 -11.15 -18.90 -0.77
N MET A 227 -9.87 -18.69 -0.50
CA MET A 227 -9.17 -17.46 -0.75
C MET A 227 -7.74 -17.78 -1.18
N LEU A 228 -7.16 -16.96 -2.05
CA LEU A 228 -5.77 -17.08 -2.42
C LEU A 228 -5.15 -15.69 -2.51
N ALA A 229 -4.26 -15.40 -1.56
CA ALA A 229 -3.36 -14.28 -1.75
C ALA A 229 -2.21 -14.68 -2.68
N TYR A 230 -1.79 -13.80 -3.58
CA TYR A 230 -0.75 -14.13 -4.56
C TYR A 230 0.17 -12.94 -4.89
N PRO A 231 1.41 -13.17 -5.34
CA PRO A 231 2.32 -12.09 -5.76
C PRO A 231 1.73 -11.27 -6.90
N SER A 232 1.57 -9.97 -6.69
CA SER A 232 1.11 -9.05 -7.73
C SER A 232 2.16 -8.90 -8.84
N ARG A 233 1.70 -8.70 -10.07
CA ARG A 233 2.54 -8.14 -11.13
C ARG A 233 2.90 -6.69 -10.82
N GLY A 234 3.97 -6.19 -11.42
CA GLY A 234 4.33 -4.77 -11.38
C GLY A 234 5.05 -4.29 -10.12
N THR A 235 5.35 -5.16 -9.14
CA THR A 235 6.07 -4.75 -7.91
C THR A 235 7.43 -4.09 -8.19
N ALA A 236 8.10 -4.48 -9.28
CA ALA A 236 9.40 -3.89 -9.67
C ALA A 236 9.32 -2.39 -9.96
N THR A 237 8.16 -1.89 -10.42
CA THR A 237 7.97 -0.47 -10.76
C THR A 237 7.50 0.36 -9.57
N LEU A 238 7.37 -0.22 -8.37
CA LEU A 238 6.76 0.43 -7.20
C LEU A 238 7.67 1.51 -6.59
N TRP A 239 8.98 1.30 -6.65
CA TRP A 239 9.98 2.17 -6.03
C TRP A 239 10.83 2.92 -7.06
N GLU A 240 10.45 2.85 -8.33
CA GLU A 240 11.09 3.66 -9.35
C GLU A 240 10.89 5.15 -9.01
N PRO A 241 11.96 5.95 -9.08
CA PRO A 241 11.83 7.39 -8.84
C PRO A 241 10.84 7.98 -9.84
N VAL A 242 9.93 8.81 -9.34
CA VAL A 242 9.11 9.64 -10.23
C VAL A 242 10.09 10.56 -10.98
N PRO A 243 10.01 10.67 -12.31
CA PRO A 243 10.87 11.58 -13.05
C PRO A 243 10.75 12.99 -12.47
N GLU A 244 11.87 13.60 -12.12
CA GLU A 244 11.88 15.01 -11.72
C GLU A 244 11.33 15.85 -12.89
N PRO A 245 10.40 16.78 -12.66
CA PRO A 245 9.81 17.57 -13.73
C PRO A 245 10.92 18.32 -14.47
N ASP A 246 11.08 18.06 -15.76
CA ASP A 246 12.03 18.82 -16.57
C ASP A 246 11.61 20.30 -16.58
N SER A 247 12.57 21.15 -16.23
CA SER A 247 12.51 22.60 -16.34
C SER A 247 11.98 23.09 -17.70
N SER A 248 12.26 22.36 -18.79
CA SER A 248 11.81 22.66 -20.15
C SER A 248 10.35 22.25 -20.38
N ALA A 249 9.91 21.11 -19.80
CA ALA A 249 8.54 20.62 -19.89
C ALA A 249 7.52 21.56 -19.23
N LEU A 250 7.89 22.15 -18.09
CA LEU A 250 7.05 23.16 -17.44
C LEU A 250 6.87 24.41 -18.31
N SER A 251 7.94 24.82 -19.00
CA SER A 251 7.90 25.95 -19.94
C SER A 251 7.03 25.66 -21.15
N ALA A 252 7.05 24.42 -21.66
CA ALA A 252 6.17 23.96 -22.74
C ALA A 252 4.69 23.95 -22.31
N LEU A 253 4.38 23.59 -21.05
CA LEU A 253 3.02 23.53 -20.52
C LEU A 253 2.44 24.92 -20.21
N LEU A 254 3.18 25.78 -19.52
CA LEU A 254 2.67 27.06 -19.00
C LEU A 254 3.06 28.29 -19.83
N GLY A 255 4.07 28.14 -20.69
CA GLY A 255 4.82 29.22 -21.30
C GLY A 255 5.94 29.74 -20.40
N ALA A 256 7.00 30.27 -21.02
CA ALA A 256 8.17 30.81 -20.31
C ALA A 256 7.81 31.90 -19.27
N PRO A 257 6.94 32.90 -19.55
CA PRO A 257 6.65 33.96 -18.58
C PRO A 257 6.01 33.45 -17.28
N ARG A 258 5.04 32.53 -17.38
CA ARG A 258 4.37 31.95 -16.21
C ARG A 258 5.31 31.05 -15.42
N THR A 259 6.17 30.31 -16.11
CA THR A 259 7.19 29.47 -15.47
C THR A 259 8.18 30.30 -14.66
N THR A 260 8.64 31.43 -15.20
CA THR A 260 9.55 32.34 -14.49
C THR A 260 8.88 32.97 -13.27
N VAL A 261 7.63 33.44 -13.40
CA VAL A 261 6.86 33.95 -12.26
C VAL A 261 6.69 32.87 -11.19
N LEU A 262 6.30 31.65 -11.57
CA LEU A 262 6.08 30.56 -10.62
C LEU A 262 7.37 30.21 -9.86
N ARG A 263 8.53 30.20 -10.52
CA ARG A 263 9.84 29.96 -9.88
C ARG A 263 10.23 31.03 -8.86
N LEU A 264 9.92 32.29 -9.12
CA LEU A 264 10.23 33.39 -8.19
C LEU A 264 9.42 33.31 -6.88
N LEU A 265 8.29 32.61 -6.90
CA LEU A 265 7.34 32.53 -5.79
C LEU A 265 7.60 31.38 -4.82
N ALA A 266 8.85 30.89 -4.76
CA ALA A 266 9.29 29.99 -3.70
C ALA A 266 9.05 30.59 -2.31
N GLU A 267 9.30 31.90 -2.19
CA GLU A 267 8.98 32.73 -1.04
C GLU A 267 7.86 33.73 -1.38
N PRO A 268 7.08 34.21 -0.39
CA PRO A 268 6.05 35.20 -0.62
C PRO A 268 6.59 36.52 -1.20
N LEU A 269 6.12 36.94 -2.37
CA LEU A 269 6.51 38.22 -3.01
C LEU A 269 5.30 39.05 -3.42
N PRO A 270 5.34 40.39 -3.30
CA PRO A 270 4.32 41.27 -3.86
C PRO A 270 4.49 41.41 -5.37
N THR A 271 3.39 41.68 -6.10
CA THR A 271 3.38 41.86 -7.56
C THR A 271 4.44 42.85 -8.06
N VAL A 272 4.64 43.95 -7.34
CA VAL A 272 5.61 45.01 -7.71
C VAL A 272 7.06 44.51 -7.64
N GLU A 273 7.38 43.63 -6.70
CA GLU A 273 8.73 43.06 -6.56
C GLU A 273 9.00 42.03 -7.66
N ILE A 274 8.00 41.23 -8.02
CA ILE A 274 8.09 40.30 -9.16
C ILE A 274 8.30 41.08 -10.47
N ALA A 275 7.51 42.15 -10.69
CA ALA A 275 7.63 43.01 -11.86
C ALA A 275 9.03 43.65 -11.96
N ARG A 276 9.55 44.15 -10.84
CA ARG A 276 10.90 44.71 -10.74
C ARG A 276 11.97 43.68 -11.09
N ARG A 277 11.89 42.45 -10.57
CA ARG A 277 12.87 41.37 -10.86
C ARG A 277 12.84 40.92 -12.32
N LEU A 278 11.68 41.02 -12.97
CA LEU A 278 11.49 40.58 -14.35
C LEU A 278 11.66 41.70 -15.38
N GLY A 279 11.82 42.96 -14.96
CA GLY A 279 11.93 44.11 -15.88
C GLY A 279 10.66 44.37 -16.69
N VAL A 280 9.49 44.02 -16.17
CA VAL A 280 8.18 44.19 -16.85
C VAL A 280 7.21 45.02 -16.00
N THR A 281 6.06 45.38 -16.56
CA THR A 281 5.05 46.16 -15.83
C THR A 281 4.32 45.33 -14.77
N PRO A 282 3.88 45.94 -13.64
CA PRO A 282 3.02 45.25 -12.66
C PRO A 282 1.73 44.71 -13.25
N SER A 283 1.19 45.36 -14.30
CA SER A 283 0.01 44.88 -15.02
C SER A 283 0.27 43.54 -15.74
N ALA A 284 1.40 43.40 -16.44
CA ALA A 284 1.79 42.16 -17.10
C ALA A 284 1.95 41.00 -16.10
N VAL A 285 2.60 41.25 -14.97
CA VAL A 285 2.71 40.24 -13.89
C VAL A 285 1.34 39.90 -13.30
N SER A 286 0.47 40.91 -13.09
CA SER A 286 -0.88 40.68 -12.54
C SER A 286 -1.71 39.75 -13.43
N GLN A 287 -1.56 39.85 -14.76
CA GLN A 287 -2.23 38.95 -15.71
C GLN A 287 -1.77 37.50 -15.52
N HIS A 288 -0.46 37.26 -15.38
CA HIS A 288 0.07 35.92 -15.10
C HIS A 288 -0.37 35.40 -13.73
N LEU A 289 -0.29 36.22 -12.68
CA LEU A 289 -0.71 35.86 -11.32
C LEU A 289 -2.21 35.52 -11.26
N LYS A 290 -3.05 36.24 -12.00
CA LYS A 290 -4.49 35.95 -12.07
C LYS A 290 -4.75 34.54 -12.62
N VAL A 291 -4.08 34.15 -13.70
CA VAL A 291 -4.22 32.81 -14.29
C VAL A 291 -3.66 31.76 -13.33
N LEU A 292 -2.44 31.95 -12.83
CA LEU A 292 -1.80 31.01 -11.90
C LEU A 292 -2.61 30.81 -10.61
N HIS A 293 -3.26 31.86 -10.12
CA HIS A 293 -4.12 31.78 -8.94
C HIS A 293 -5.43 31.05 -9.26
N ALA A 294 -6.05 31.34 -10.41
CA ALA A 294 -7.27 30.66 -10.85
C ALA A 294 -7.06 29.16 -11.11
N THR A 295 -5.84 28.74 -11.47
CA THR A 295 -5.48 27.32 -11.62
C THR A 295 -4.94 26.68 -10.34
N GLY A 296 -4.94 27.40 -9.21
CA GLY A 296 -4.47 26.89 -7.92
C GLY A 296 -2.95 26.71 -7.78
N LEU A 297 -2.14 27.25 -8.71
CA LEU A 297 -0.67 27.14 -8.67
C LEU A 297 -0.01 28.14 -7.71
N VAL A 298 -0.70 29.23 -7.39
CA VAL A 298 -0.27 30.20 -6.39
C VAL A 298 -1.40 30.53 -5.42
N THR A 299 -1.04 30.75 -4.16
CA THR A 299 -1.91 31.33 -3.14
C THR A 299 -1.56 32.80 -2.96
N ARG A 300 -2.49 33.57 -2.37
CA ARG A 300 -2.27 34.98 -2.05
C ARG A 300 -2.69 35.28 -0.62
N ALA A 301 -1.92 36.12 0.05
CA ALA A 301 -2.21 36.62 1.38
C ALA A 301 -2.06 38.13 1.41
N ARG A 302 -2.87 38.81 2.23
CA ARG A 302 -2.78 40.26 2.39
C ARG A 302 -1.86 40.58 3.56
N ASP A 303 -0.86 41.41 3.32
CA ASP A 303 0.08 41.91 4.31
C ASP A 303 0.05 43.45 4.30
N GLY A 304 -0.67 44.02 5.27
CA GLY A 304 -1.01 45.43 5.32
C GLY A 304 -1.67 45.93 4.02
N ARG A 305 -0.99 46.83 3.31
CA ARG A 305 -1.46 47.44 2.05
C ARG A 305 -1.06 46.63 0.80
N ARG A 306 -0.34 45.52 0.96
CA ARG A 306 0.20 44.72 -0.15
C ARG A 306 -0.48 43.34 -0.20
N VAL A 307 -0.49 42.74 -1.39
CA VAL A 307 -0.88 41.34 -1.58
C VAL A 307 0.39 40.58 -1.95
N LEU A 308 0.72 39.57 -1.15
CA LEU A 308 1.83 38.66 -1.37
C LEU A 308 1.30 37.41 -2.08
N TYR A 309 2.05 36.93 -3.06
CA TYR A 309 1.81 35.65 -3.71
C TYR A 309 2.89 34.66 -3.30
N ARG A 310 2.55 33.39 -3.20
CA ARG A 310 3.49 32.27 -2.98
C ARG A 310 3.01 31.07 -3.81
N ARG A 311 3.92 30.19 -4.22
CA ARG A 311 3.54 28.88 -4.75
C ARG A 311 2.65 28.12 -3.76
N SER A 312 1.65 27.45 -4.30
CA SER A 312 0.87 26.45 -3.56
C SER A 312 1.61 25.11 -3.52
N ALA A 313 1.08 24.13 -2.78
CA ALA A 313 1.59 22.76 -2.81
C ALA A 313 1.60 22.17 -4.25
N LEU A 314 0.58 22.49 -5.06
CA LEU A 314 0.53 22.09 -6.47
C LEU A 314 1.62 22.80 -7.30
N GLY A 315 1.86 24.09 -7.03
CA GLY A 315 2.95 24.84 -7.66
C GLY A 315 4.33 24.30 -7.31
N ASP A 316 4.54 23.84 -6.08
CA ASP A 316 5.79 23.21 -5.64
C ASP A 316 6.02 21.82 -6.27
N GLN A 317 4.95 21.07 -6.58
CA GLN A 317 5.07 19.78 -7.29
C GLN A 317 5.51 19.93 -8.75
N LEU A 318 5.19 21.07 -9.39
CA LEU A 318 5.52 21.30 -10.80
C LEU A 318 6.91 21.91 -11.02
N VAL A 319 7.43 22.66 -10.05
CA VAL A 319 8.74 23.29 -10.18
C VAL A 319 9.80 22.37 -9.56
N PRO A 320 10.77 21.86 -10.34
CA PRO A 320 11.82 21.01 -9.80
C PRO A 320 12.56 21.72 -8.65
N ARG A 321 12.88 20.97 -7.59
CA ARG A 321 13.66 21.50 -6.47
C ARG A 321 15.03 21.91 -6.99
N GLN A 322 15.41 23.19 -6.80
CA GLN A 322 16.78 23.60 -7.11
C GLN A 322 17.73 22.87 -6.15
N ALA A 323 18.68 22.13 -6.70
CA ALA A 323 19.80 21.61 -5.92
C ALA A 323 20.55 22.82 -5.33
N THR A 324 20.46 23.00 -4.02
CA THR A 324 21.25 23.99 -3.30
C THR A 324 22.71 23.56 -3.38
N PHE A 325 23.44 24.06 -4.39
CA PHE A 325 24.89 24.02 -4.35
C PHE A 325 25.34 25.03 -3.29
N ALA A 326 25.62 24.54 -2.09
CA ALA A 326 26.42 25.27 -1.12
C ALA A 326 27.76 25.63 -1.78
N ARG A 327 28.05 26.92 -1.85
CA ARG A 327 29.40 27.44 -2.14
C ARG A 327 30.11 27.68 -0.83
#